data_AF-A0A843HJN1-F1
#
_entry.id   AF-A0A843HJN1-F1
#
_cell.length_a   1.000
_cell.length_b   1.000
_cell.length_c   1.000
_cell.angle_alpha   90.00
_cell.angle_beta   90.00
_cell.angle_gamma   90.00
#
_symmetry.space_group_name_H-M   'P 1'
#
loop_
_entity.id
_entity.type
_entity.pdbx_description
1 polymer ?
#
loop_
_entity_poly.entity_id
_entity_poly.type
_entity_poly.pdbx_seq_one_letter_code
_entity_poly.pdbx_strand_id
1 'polypeptide(L)'
;MNSMIPQYSTNLFSDIYDDVDKFVQDFKNIGIPYKINNVQTVSDTNIQTVYYLLYARYGNNPIANNDITQWKYKIFSVIFQYGPSWQKRLDIQAQLRGLTEADILAGNRAIYNHAYNPSQTPSTSTTSELDFINEQNTTNFKKSKMEAYAQLWELIDTDVTEAFLDKFKKCFKQFVAPERPLLYVTEEEEEED
;
A
#
# COMPACT_ATOMS: atom_id res chain seq x y z
N MET A 1 -36.60 14.69 -30.18
CA MET A 1 -36.58 14.66 -28.71
C MET A 1 -35.21 14.17 -28.28
N ASN A 2 -34.40 14.97 -27.59
CA ASN A 2 -33.16 14.45 -27.00
C ASN A 2 -33.55 13.49 -25.89
N SER A 3 -33.29 12.21 -26.07
CA SER A 3 -33.41 11.20 -25.03
C SER A 3 -32.44 11.58 -23.90
N MET A 4 -32.98 12.13 -22.82
CA MET A 4 -32.23 12.37 -21.59
C MET A 4 -32.12 11.02 -20.89
N ILE A 5 -31.04 10.29 -21.15
CA ILE A 5 -30.74 9.06 -20.43
C ILE A 5 -30.39 9.47 -18.99
N PRO A 6 -31.15 9.04 -17.97
CA PRO A 6 -30.79 9.32 -16.59
C PRO A 6 -29.45 8.61 -16.29
N GLN A 7 -28.41 9.39 -15.97
CA GLN A 7 -27.07 8.87 -15.69
C GLN A 7 -26.80 8.84 -14.19
N TYR A 8 -26.12 9.82 -13.61
CA TYR A 8 -25.96 9.95 -12.16
C TYR A 8 -26.02 11.43 -11.79
N SER A 9 -26.36 11.75 -10.54
CA SER A 9 -26.36 13.15 -10.09
C SER A 9 -24.95 13.75 -9.94
N THR A 10 -23.90 12.92 -10.05
CA THR A 10 -22.49 13.28 -9.89
C THR A 10 -21.64 12.57 -10.94
N ASN A 11 -20.50 13.14 -11.31
CA ASN A 11 -19.59 12.58 -12.30
C ASN A 11 -19.00 11.22 -11.87
N LEU A 12 -18.62 10.39 -12.84
CA LEU A 12 -17.86 9.15 -12.58
C LEU A 12 -16.38 9.45 -12.33
N PHE A 13 -15.69 8.52 -11.68
CA PHE A 13 -14.22 8.60 -11.57
C PHE A 13 -13.56 8.71 -12.94
N SER A 14 -13.97 7.86 -13.88
CA SER A 14 -13.44 7.84 -15.26
C SER A 14 -13.72 9.13 -16.03
N ASP A 15 -14.79 9.86 -15.70
CA ASP A 15 -15.12 11.12 -16.37
C ASP A 15 -14.20 12.25 -15.91
N ILE A 16 -13.71 12.17 -14.66
CA ILE A 16 -12.81 13.17 -14.06
C ILE A 16 -11.36 12.83 -14.37
N TYR A 17 -11.01 11.55 -14.29
CA TYR A 17 -9.68 11.02 -14.55
C TYR A 17 -9.79 9.86 -15.55
N ASP A 18 -9.79 10.23 -16.82
CA ASP A 18 -9.66 9.36 -17.99
C ASP A 18 -8.21 8.90 -18.22
N ASP A 19 -7.28 9.64 -17.64
CA ASP A 19 -5.84 9.48 -17.84
C ASP A 19 -5.07 9.57 -16.51
N VAL A 20 -4.04 8.72 -16.40
CA VAL A 20 -3.19 8.62 -15.21
C VAL A 20 -2.34 9.89 -15.03
N ASP A 21 -1.89 10.53 -16.12
CA ASP A 21 -1.02 11.70 -16.00
C ASP A 21 -1.78 12.89 -15.44
N LYS A 22 -3.06 13.08 -15.84
CA LYS A 22 -3.94 14.08 -15.22
C LYS A 22 -4.08 13.87 -13.72
N PHE A 23 -4.25 12.63 -13.27
CA PHE A 23 -4.37 12.30 -11.85
C PHE A 23 -3.09 12.65 -11.06
N VAL A 24 -1.93 12.27 -11.59
CA VAL A 24 -0.62 12.54 -10.98
C VAL A 24 -0.33 14.05 -10.95
N GLN A 25 -0.63 14.77 -12.02
CA GLN A 25 -0.45 16.22 -12.09
C GLN A 25 -1.35 16.95 -11.08
N ASP A 26 -2.61 16.56 -10.98
CA ASP A 26 -3.54 17.12 -9.99
C ASP A 26 -3.03 16.90 -8.56
N PHE A 27 -2.56 15.69 -8.24
CA PHE A 27 -2.01 15.41 -6.90
C PHE A 27 -0.84 16.32 -6.56
N LYS A 28 0.04 16.59 -7.53
CA LYS A 28 1.21 17.48 -7.35
C LYS A 28 0.81 18.95 -7.19
N ASN A 29 -0.33 19.36 -7.76
CA ASN A 29 -0.72 20.77 -7.89
C ASN A 29 -1.86 21.21 -6.98
N ILE A 30 -2.58 20.29 -6.32
CA ILE A 30 -3.78 20.62 -5.53
C ILE A 30 -3.50 21.40 -4.23
N GLY A 31 -2.23 21.67 -3.90
CA GLY A 31 -1.84 22.41 -2.69
C GLY A 31 -1.71 21.56 -1.43
N ILE A 32 -2.00 20.25 -1.50
CA ILE A 32 -1.58 19.30 -0.47
C ILE A 32 -0.07 19.05 -0.64
N PRO A 33 0.74 19.09 0.43
CA PRO A 33 2.18 18.90 0.31
C PRO A 33 2.55 17.53 -0.29
N TYR A 34 3.04 17.54 -1.53
CA TYR A 34 3.60 16.37 -2.22
C TYR A 34 5.01 16.01 -1.69
N LYS A 35 5.68 16.95 -1.01
CA LYS A 35 6.98 16.76 -0.35
C LYS A 35 6.94 17.31 1.06
N ILE A 36 7.58 16.59 1.98
CA ILE A 36 7.86 17.05 3.34
C ILE A 36 9.38 16.98 3.53
N ASN A 37 10.01 18.08 3.93
CA ASN A 37 11.47 18.17 4.12
C ASN A 37 12.27 17.67 2.89
N ASN A 38 11.83 18.05 1.68
CA ASN A 38 12.38 17.61 0.38
C ASN A 38 12.26 16.11 0.05
N VAL A 39 11.61 15.32 0.89
CA VAL A 39 11.30 13.92 0.63
C VAL A 39 9.89 13.82 0.06
N GLN A 40 9.74 13.12 -1.07
CA GLN A 40 8.42 12.81 -1.64
C GLN A 40 7.61 12.01 -0.63
N THR A 41 6.36 12.40 -0.39
CA THR A 41 5.48 11.66 0.54
C THR A 41 5.15 10.28 -0.01
N VAL A 42 4.93 10.18 -1.31
CA VAL A 42 4.69 8.94 -2.06
C VAL A 42 5.39 9.06 -3.41
N SER A 43 6.01 7.99 -3.90
CA SER A 43 6.67 7.97 -5.20
C SER A 43 5.64 8.10 -6.34
N ASP A 44 6.08 8.65 -7.48
CA ASP A 44 5.21 8.81 -8.65
C ASP A 44 4.65 7.47 -9.16
N THR A 45 5.49 6.43 -9.21
CA THR A 45 5.07 5.06 -9.57
C THR A 45 3.97 4.54 -8.64
N ASN A 46 4.07 4.84 -7.34
CA ASN A 46 3.06 4.41 -6.39
C ASN A 46 1.77 5.21 -6.54
N ILE A 47 1.83 6.50 -6.87
CA ILE A 47 0.63 7.30 -7.17
C ILE A 47 -0.08 6.79 -8.44
N GLN A 48 0.68 6.44 -9.48
CA GLN A 48 0.14 5.77 -10.67
C GLN A 48 -0.51 4.44 -10.31
N THR A 49 0.13 3.65 -9.44
CA THR A 49 -0.43 2.39 -8.94
C THR A 49 -1.76 2.63 -8.21
N VAL A 50 -1.83 3.65 -7.34
CA VAL A 50 -3.09 4.04 -6.68
C VAL A 50 -4.16 4.41 -7.70
N TYR A 51 -3.82 5.17 -8.75
CA TYR A 51 -4.76 5.48 -9.82
C TYR A 51 -5.35 4.22 -10.45
N TYR A 52 -4.52 3.26 -10.86
CA TYR A 52 -5.01 2.03 -11.49
C TYR A 52 -5.85 1.18 -10.53
N LEU A 53 -5.48 1.11 -9.25
CA LEU A 53 -6.26 0.38 -8.24
C LEU A 53 -7.62 1.05 -7.99
N LEU A 54 -7.67 2.39 -7.96
CA LEU A 54 -8.92 3.13 -7.83
C LEU A 54 -9.78 3.01 -9.10
N TYR A 55 -9.17 3.07 -10.28
CA TYR A 55 -9.88 2.90 -11.55
C TYR A 55 -10.48 1.50 -11.66
N ALA A 56 -9.74 0.46 -11.29
CA ALA A 56 -10.21 -0.92 -11.29
C ALA A 56 -11.43 -1.14 -10.37
N ARG A 57 -11.49 -0.43 -9.24
CA ARG A 57 -12.56 -0.60 -8.24
C ARG A 57 -13.73 0.37 -8.41
N TYR A 58 -13.45 1.60 -8.83
CA TYR A 58 -14.37 2.73 -8.80
C TYR A 58 -14.47 3.48 -10.12
N GLY A 59 -13.85 3.02 -11.21
CA GLY A 59 -13.83 3.72 -12.50
C GLY A 59 -15.22 4.17 -12.96
N ASN A 60 -16.20 3.28 -12.84
CA ASN A 60 -17.60 3.54 -13.20
C ASN A 60 -18.50 3.95 -12.03
N ASN A 61 -17.91 4.28 -10.87
CA ASN A 61 -18.66 4.70 -9.69
C ASN A 61 -18.77 6.23 -9.64
N PRO A 62 -19.95 6.79 -9.35
CA PRO A 62 -20.10 8.22 -9.16
C PRO A 62 -19.39 8.70 -7.91
N ILE A 63 -18.84 9.91 -7.98
CA ILE A 63 -18.23 10.57 -6.84
C ILE A 63 -19.27 10.91 -5.77
N ALA A 64 -18.84 10.91 -4.50
CA ALA A 64 -19.74 11.17 -3.37
C ALA A 64 -20.14 12.64 -3.20
N ASN A 65 -19.45 13.58 -3.86
CA ASN A 65 -19.66 15.03 -3.68
C ASN A 65 -20.05 15.68 -5.02
N ASN A 66 -20.92 16.69 -4.98
CA ASN A 66 -21.25 17.49 -6.17
C ASN A 66 -20.09 18.43 -6.57
N ASP A 67 -19.32 18.90 -5.59
CA ASP A 67 -18.10 19.69 -5.84
C ASP A 67 -16.91 18.76 -6.10
N ILE A 68 -16.45 18.77 -7.35
CA ILE A 68 -15.28 18.01 -7.81
C ILE A 68 -14.02 18.43 -7.05
N THR A 69 -13.83 19.71 -6.77
CA THR A 69 -12.64 20.21 -6.07
C THR A 69 -12.59 19.66 -4.65
N GLN A 70 -13.71 19.73 -3.92
CA GLN A 70 -13.84 19.13 -2.60
C GLN A 70 -13.57 17.61 -2.63
N TRP A 71 -14.08 16.92 -3.65
CA TRP A 71 -13.82 15.49 -3.83
C TRP A 71 -12.35 15.17 -4.08
N LYS A 72 -11.67 15.95 -4.95
CA LYS A 72 -10.23 15.81 -5.19
C LYS A 72 -9.43 15.99 -3.91
N TYR A 73 -9.74 17.01 -3.10
CA TYR A 73 -9.11 17.17 -1.78
C TYR A 73 -9.32 15.95 -0.88
N LYS A 74 -10.50 15.32 -0.90
CA LYS A 74 -10.75 14.10 -0.11
C LYS A 74 -9.86 12.95 -0.57
N ILE A 75 -9.82 12.63 -1.87
CA ILE A 75 -8.96 11.55 -2.39
C ILE A 75 -7.49 11.82 -2.07
N PHE A 76 -7.00 13.01 -2.37
CA PHE A 76 -5.59 13.33 -2.19
C PHE A 76 -5.20 13.47 -0.72
N SER A 77 -6.12 13.86 0.17
CA SER A 77 -5.88 13.81 1.61
C SER A 77 -5.73 12.37 2.12
N VAL A 78 -6.45 11.39 1.55
CA VAL A 78 -6.28 9.97 1.89
C VAL A 78 -4.91 9.48 1.43
N ILE A 79 -4.48 9.83 0.22
CA ILE A 79 -3.12 9.51 -0.26
C ILE A 79 -2.06 10.13 0.64
N PHE A 80 -2.22 11.40 1.03
CA PHE A 80 -1.28 12.08 1.90
C PHE A 80 -1.19 11.43 3.30
N GLN A 81 -2.33 11.10 3.91
CA GLN A 81 -2.38 10.54 5.27
C GLN A 81 -1.90 9.09 5.35
N TYR A 82 -2.23 8.26 4.37
CA TYR A 82 -2.03 6.81 4.45
C TYR A 82 -1.07 6.24 3.39
N GLY A 83 -0.85 6.97 2.30
CA GLY A 83 0.03 6.55 1.20
C GLY A 83 1.49 6.30 1.63
N PRO A 84 2.13 7.17 2.45
CA PRO A 84 3.50 6.92 2.90
C PRO A 84 3.66 5.61 3.68
N SER A 85 2.70 5.30 4.56
CA SER A 85 2.71 4.06 5.34
C SER A 85 2.46 2.83 4.45
N TRP A 86 1.56 2.95 3.46
CA TRP A 86 1.32 1.88 2.48
C TRP A 86 2.57 1.61 1.63
N GLN A 87 3.20 2.65 1.08
CA GLN A 87 4.46 2.53 0.35
C GLN A 87 5.54 1.85 1.20
N LYS A 88 5.70 2.26 2.46
CA LYS A 88 6.72 1.65 3.33
C LYS A 88 6.45 0.16 3.59
N ARG A 89 5.18 -0.25 3.66
CA ARG A 89 4.80 -1.66 3.79
C ARG A 89 5.15 -2.46 2.53
N LEU A 90 4.92 -1.89 1.34
CA LEU A 90 5.33 -2.52 0.08
C LEU A 90 6.85 -2.68 0.00
N ASP A 91 7.60 -1.66 0.42
CA ASP A 91 9.07 -1.74 0.47
C ASP A 91 9.54 -2.86 1.40
N ILE A 92 8.91 -3.00 2.58
CA ILE A 92 9.20 -4.08 3.52
C ILE A 92 8.87 -5.45 2.89
N GLN A 93 7.71 -5.60 2.23
CA GLN A 93 7.37 -6.85 1.53
C GLN A 93 8.34 -7.18 0.40
N ALA A 94 8.86 -6.17 -0.31
CA ALA A 94 9.90 -6.37 -1.32
C ALA A 94 11.21 -6.84 -0.67
N GLN A 95 11.63 -6.22 0.44
CA GLN A 95 12.81 -6.64 1.20
C GLN A 95 12.68 -8.08 1.72
N LEU A 96 11.52 -8.44 2.27
CA LEU A 96 11.24 -9.78 2.79
C LEU A 96 11.31 -10.85 1.70
N ARG A 97 10.76 -10.57 0.51
CA ARG A 97 10.88 -11.47 -0.65
C ARG A 97 12.31 -11.58 -1.18
N GLY A 98 13.12 -10.55 -0.96
CA GLY A 98 14.53 -10.50 -1.34
C GLY A 98 15.50 -11.11 -0.32
N LEU A 99 15.03 -11.54 0.86
CA LEU A 99 15.89 -12.17 1.87
C LEU A 99 16.44 -13.50 1.35
N THR A 100 17.71 -13.75 1.62
CA THR A 100 18.32 -15.05 1.31
C THR A 100 17.94 -16.09 2.36
N GLU A 101 18.08 -17.38 2.03
CA GLU A 101 17.86 -18.45 3.00
C GLU A 101 18.77 -18.30 4.23
N ALA A 102 20.00 -17.77 4.05
CA ALA A 102 20.90 -17.49 5.15
C ALA A 102 20.37 -16.40 6.09
N ASP A 103 19.77 -15.34 5.52
CA ASP A 103 19.19 -14.22 6.30
C ASP A 103 17.94 -14.65 7.06
N ILE A 104 17.13 -15.52 6.46
CA ILE A 104 15.90 -16.04 7.07
C ILE A 104 16.22 -16.99 8.24
N LEU A 105 17.31 -17.76 8.12
CA LEU A 105 17.76 -18.71 9.14
C LEU A 105 18.59 -18.07 10.26
N ALA A 106 19.12 -16.87 10.04
CA ALA A 106 19.87 -16.12 11.04
C ALA A 106 18.94 -15.77 12.21
N GLY A 107 19.07 -16.50 13.32
CA GLY A 107 18.42 -16.14 14.57
C GLY A 107 19.21 -15.08 15.33
N ASN A 108 18.77 -14.77 16.54
CA ASN A 108 19.50 -13.85 17.41
C ASN A 108 20.85 -14.46 17.81
N ARG A 109 21.94 -13.68 17.72
CA ARG A 109 23.25 -14.06 18.26
C ARG A 109 23.41 -13.46 19.65
N ALA A 110 23.60 -14.30 20.66
CA ALA A 110 23.93 -13.86 22.02
C ALA A 110 25.41 -14.15 22.29
N ILE A 111 26.16 -13.12 22.68
CA ILE A 111 27.59 -13.24 23.00
C ILE A 111 27.76 -12.89 24.47
N TYR A 112 28.30 -13.84 25.24
CA TYR A 112 28.69 -13.63 26.63
C TYR A 112 30.21 -13.59 26.72
N ASN A 113 30.75 -12.43 27.09
CA ASN A 113 32.18 -12.23 27.25
C ASN A 113 32.53 -12.28 28.73
N HIS A 114 33.51 -13.11 29.12
CA HIS A 114 34.05 -13.10 30.48
C HIS A 114 35.57 -12.85 30.44
N ALA A 115 36.01 -11.68 30.90
CA ALA A 115 37.43 -11.31 30.93
C ALA A 115 37.99 -11.45 32.36
N TYR A 116 38.93 -12.36 32.58
CA TYR A 116 39.50 -12.64 33.92
C TYR A 116 40.57 -11.64 34.39
N ASN A 117 40.99 -10.67 33.56
CA ASN A 117 41.89 -9.59 33.98
C ASN A 117 41.84 -8.39 33.00
N PRO A 118 40.90 -7.44 33.16
CA PRO A 118 40.75 -6.32 32.23
C PRO A 118 41.74 -5.20 32.57
N SER A 119 42.80 -5.04 31.78
CA SER A 119 43.71 -3.87 31.87
C SER A 119 43.08 -2.57 31.34
N GLN A 120 41.83 -2.62 30.84
CA GLN A 120 41.04 -1.48 30.37
C GLN A 120 39.56 -1.69 30.68
N THR A 121 38.82 -0.59 30.87
CA THR A 121 37.38 -0.58 31.15
C THR A 121 36.61 -1.33 30.06
N PRO A 122 35.70 -2.26 30.40
CA PRO A 122 34.95 -3.01 29.40
C PRO A 122 34.04 -2.06 28.61
N SER A 123 34.29 -1.90 27.30
CA SER A 123 33.35 -1.27 26.37
C SER A 123 33.02 -2.24 25.26
N THR A 124 31.79 -2.74 25.20
CA THR A 124 31.30 -3.52 24.06
C THR A 124 29.88 -3.12 23.74
N SER A 125 29.71 -2.39 22.64
CA SER A 125 28.41 -2.11 21.99
C SER A 125 28.24 -2.87 20.68
N THR A 126 29.14 -3.82 20.40
CA THR A 126 29.19 -4.57 19.14
C THR A 126 28.76 -6.01 19.35
N THR A 127 28.03 -6.54 18.36
CA THR A 127 27.60 -7.95 18.27
C THR A 127 28.66 -8.84 17.62
N SER A 128 29.87 -8.34 17.36
CA SER A 128 30.97 -9.08 16.73
C SER A 128 31.79 -9.85 17.76
N GLU A 129 32.33 -10.99 17.35
CA GLU A 129 33.30 -11.75 18.15
C GLU A 129 34.56 -10.90 18.35
N LEU A 130 35.18 -10.97 19.54
CA LEU A 130 36.36 -10.18 19.87
C LEU A 130 37.59 -11.07 19.73
N ASP A 131 38.58 -10.63 18.96
CA ASP A 131 39.79 -11.42 18.67
C ASP A 131 40.70 -11.67 19.90
N PHE A 132 40.54 -10.91 20.98
CA PHE A 132 41.47 -10.89 22.13
C PHE A 132 40.76 -11.01 23.49
N ILE A 133 40.09 -12.14 23.76
CA ILE A 133 39.54 -12.48 25.09
C ILE A 133 39.85 -13.92 25.48
N ASN A 134 40.11 -14.15 26.77
CA ASN A 134 40.48 -15.47 27.31
C ASN A 134 39.34 -16.51 27.22
N GLU A 135 38.08 -16.07 27.30
CA GLU A 135 36.92 -16.94 27.18
C GLU A 135 35.71 -16.16 26.62
N GLN A 136 35.17 -16.61 25.50
CA GLN A 136 33.95 -16.08 24.89
C GLN A 136 32.95 -17.22 24.71
N ASN A 137 31.80 -17.12 25.35
CA ASN A 137 30.71 -18.07 25.14
C ASN A 137 29.72 -17.45 24.13
N THR A 138 29.76 -17.94 22.89
CA THR A 138 28.82 -17.54 21.84
C THR A 138 27.69 -18.56 21.75
N THR A 139 26.45 -18.08 21.89
CA THR A 139 25.26 -18.90 21.60
C THR A 139 24.65 -18.40 20.30
N ASN A 140 24.83 -19.19 19.25
CA ASN A 140 24.25 -18.92 17.94
C ASN A 140 22.90 -19.62 17.83
N PHE A 141 21.81 -18.86 17.96
CA PHE A 141 20.48 -19.41 17.68
C PHE A 141 20.27 -19.45 16.16
N LYS A 142 20.01 -20.64 15.62
CA LYS A 142 19.60 -20.83 14.23
C LYS A 142 18.16 -21.33 14.23
N LYS A 143 17.26 -20.59 13.59
CA LYS A 143 15.87 -21.04 13.44
C LYS A 143 15.83 -22.28 12.55
N SER A 144 14.84 -23.15 12.76
CA SER A 144 14.62 -24.24 11.81
C SER A 144 14.13 -23.67 10.47
N LYS A 145 14.46 -24.32 9.35
CA LYS A 145 14.00 -23.88 8.02
C LYS A 145 12.48 -23.71 8.01
N MET A 146 11.75 -24.72 8.48
CA MET A 146 10.30 -24.74 8.48
C MET A 146 9.70 -23.58 9.29
N GLU A 147 10.21 -23.29 10.47
CA GLU A 147 9.74 -22.19 11.31
C GLU A 147 10.03 -20.81 10.69
N ALA A 148 11.22 -20.65 10.11
CA ALA A 148 11.61 -19.40 9.50
C ALA A 148 10.79 -19.09 8.22
N TYR A 149 10.51 -20.12 7.41
CA TYR A 149 9.60 -19.99 6.26
C TYR A 149 8.15 -19.75 6.69
N ALA A 150 7.67 -20.36 7.78
CA ALA A 150 6.31 -20.13 8.28
C ALA A 150 6.11 -18.68 8.76
N GLN A 151 7.07 -18.12 9.49
CA GLN A 151 7.03 -16.71 9.92
C GLN A 151 7.09 -15.74 8.73
N LEU A 152 7.95 -16.03 7.74
CA LEU A 152 8.02 -15.22 6.53
C LEU A 152 6.72 -15.28 5.73
N TRP A 153 6.11 -16.46 5.63
CA TRP A 153 4.86 -16.66 4.93
C TRP A 153 3.73 -15.81 5.52
N GLU A 154 3.53 -15.84 6.84
CA GLU A 154 2.53 -15.02 7.53
C GLU A 154 2.72 -13.52 7.26
N LEU A 155 3.97 -13.07 7.23
CA LEU A 155 4.31 -11.66 7.02
C LEU A 155 4.13 -11.21 5.56
N ILE A 156 4.30 -12.13 4.60
CA ILE A 156 4.07 -11.89 3.17
C ILE A 156 2.58 -11.96 2.82
N ASP A 157 1.83 -12.90 3.40
CA ASP A 157 0.42 -13.15 3.10
C ASP A 157 -0.52 -12.00 3.51
N THR A 158 -0.06 -11.16 4.46
CA THR A 158 -0.84 -10.01 4.91
C THR A 158 -1.11 -9.02 3.77
N ASP A 159 -2.37 -8.88 3.37
CA ASP A 159 -2.79 -7.89 2.37
C ASP A 159 -2.76 -6.46 2.93
N VAL A 160 -1.73 -5.71 2.53
CA VAL A 160 -1.53 -4.31 2.92
C VAL A 160 -2.26 -3.32 2.01
N THR A 161 -2.72 -3.77 0.84
CA THR A 161 -3.31 -2.90 -0.19
C THR A 161 -4.80 -2.75 0.02
N GLU A 162 -5.52 -3.82 0.38
CA GLU A 162 -6.96 -3.75 0.64
C GLU A 162 -7.30 -2.75 1.75
N ALA A 163 -6.57 -2.82 2.87
CA ALA A 163 -6.75 -1.92 4.00
C ALA A 163 -6.53 -0.43 3.64
N PHE A 164 -5.68 -0.17 2.65
CA PHE A 164 -5.44 1.17 2.11
C PHE A 164 -6.56 1.61 1.17
N LEU A 165 -6.98 0.76 0.22
CA LEU A 165 -8.08 1.04 -0.71
C LEU A 165 -9.42 1.27 -0.01
N ASP A 166 -9.64 0.62 1.13
CA ASP A 166 -10.82 0.79 1.95
C ASP A 166 -11.00 2.21 2.49
N LYS A 167 -9.92 2.98 2.64
CA LYS A 167 -10.00 4.39 3.06
C LYS A 167 -10.64 5.29 2.01
N PHE A 168 -10.69 4.86 0.75
CA PHE A 168 -11.30 5.60 -0.37
C PHE A 168 -12.79 5.34 -0.52
N LYS A 169 -13.35 4.31 0.14
CA LYS A 169 -14.79 3.96 0.03
C LYS A 169 -15.71 5.17 0.23
N LYS A 170 -15.38 6.04 1.20
CA LYS A 170 -16.14 7.27 1.53
C LYS A 170 -16.08 8.37 0.45
N CYS A 171 -15.20 8.26 -0.54
CA CYS A 171 -15.07 9.20 -1.64
C CYS A 171 -16.01 8.88 -2.81
N PHE A 172 -16.62 7.70 -2.81
CA PHE A 172 -17.50 7.22 -3.87
C PHE A 172 -18.89 6.93 -3.32
N LYS A 173 -19.92 6.99 -4.18
CA LYS A 173 -21.25 6.52 -3.79
C LYS A 173 -21.25 5.01 -3.66
N GLN A 174 -21.91 4.53 -2.61
CA GLN A 174 -22.18 3.12 -2.39
C GLN A 174 -23.59 2.82 -2.89
N PHE A 175 -23.71 1.83 -3.76
CA PHE A 175 -25.01 1.38 -4.24
C PHE A 175 -25.46 0.19 -3.40
N VAL A 176 -26.68 0.27 -2.85
CA VAL A 176 -27.31 -0.84 -2.13
C VAL A 176 -28.24 -1.65 -3.04
N ALA A 177 -28.59 -1.10 -4.21
CA ALA A 177 -29.36 -1.76 -5.26
C ALA A 177 -28.84 -1.32 -6.65
N PRO A 178 -28.96 -2.16 -7.69
CA PRO A 178 -28.55 -1.79 -9.04
C PRO A 178 -29.44 -0.68 -9.60
N GLU A 179 -28.84 0.46 -9.96
CA GLU A 179 -29.53 1.56 -10.65
C GLU A 179 -29.57 1.36 -12.19
N ARG A 180 -28.90 0.33 -12.71
CA ARG A 180 -28.96 -0.05 -14.13
C ARG A 180 -29.96 -1.19 -14.31
N PRO A 181 -30.71 -1.22 -15.43
CA PRO A 181 -31.40 -2.45 -15.83
C PRO A 181 -30.37 -3.57 -15.95
N LEU A 182 -30.71 -4.73 -15.37
CA LEU A 182 -29.94 -5.95 -15.55
C LEU A 182 -29.85 -6.22 -17.07
N LEU A 183 -28.70 -6.73 -17.53
CA LEU A 183 -28.52 -7.18 -18.91
C LEU A 183 -29.35 -8.46 -19.16
N TYR A 184 -30.66 -8.39 -18.99
CA TYR A 184 -31.58 -9.34 -19.59
C TYR A 184 -32.07 -8.70 -20.87
N VAL A 185 -31.42 -9.06 -21.97
CA VAL A 185 -31.97 -8.87 -23.30
C VAL A 185 -33.09 -9.91 -23.40
N THR A 186 -34.34 -9.47 -23.25
CA THR A 186 -35.44 -10.17 -23.91
C THR A 186 -35.54 -9.55 -25.29
N GLU A 187 -35.14 -10.31 -26.31
CA GLU A 187 -35.51 -10.03 -27.69
C GLU A 187 -37.03 -10.03 -27.73
N GLU A 188 -37.66 -8.86 -27.82
CA GLU A 188 -39.08 -8.78 -28.13
C GLU A 188 -39.18 -8.95 -29.65
N GLU A 189 -39.79 -10.06 -30.06
CA GLU A 189 -40.09 -10.43 -31.44
C GLU A 189 -40.82 -9.28 -32.15
N GLU A 190 -40.39 -8.99 -33.39
CA GLU A 190 -41.09 -8.08 -34.29
C GLU A 190 -42.51 -8.59 -34.55
N GLU A 191 -43.53 -7.96 -33.97
CA GLU A 191 -44.90 -8.07 -34.49
C GLU A 191 -45.05 -7.03 -35.61
N GLU A 192 -44.91 -7.50 -36.85
CA GLU A 192 -45.44 -6.85 -38.06
C GLU A 192 -46.97 -6.73 -37.92
N ASP A 193 -47.51 -5.51 -38.00
CA ASP A 193 -48.82 -5.18 -38.59
C ASP A 193 -48.96 -3.68 -38.89
#